data_AF-A0A7S0ZW54-F1
#
_entry.id   AF-A0A7S0ZW54-F1
#
_cell.length_a   1.000
_cell.length_b   1.000
_cell.length_c   1.000
_cell.angle_alpha   90.00
_cell.angle_beta   90.00
_cell.angle_gamma   90.00
#
_symmetry.space_group_name_H-M   'P 1'
#
loop_
_entity.id
_entity.type
_entity.pdbx_description
1 polymer ?
#
loop_
_entity_poly.entity_id
_entity_poly.type
_entity_poly.pdbx_seq_one_letter_code
_entity_poly.pdbx_strand_id
1 'polypeptide(L)'
;DRRCPADVARLEREVGVVRRHYKEDVQYRMASFWLDRDTEDVTQGLNLFDLLLWGEAEDGVLSQPEGYYMACRCSTTLRSMALAFGVRLATSQYWRVFARDLLREHGEDA
;
A
#
# COMPACT_ATOMS: atom_id res chain seq x y z
N ASP A 1 2.33 5.59 13.19
CA ASP A 1 0.91 5.27 13.43
C ASP A 1 0.51 3.98 12.77
N ARG A 2 -0.05 3.05 13.54
CA ARG A 2 -0.61 1.80 13.01
C ARG A 2 -2.01 2.12 12.48
N ARG A 3 -2.22 1.95 11.17
CA ARG A 3 -3.53 2.14 10.54
C ARG A 3 -4.46 1.01 10.97
N CYS A 4 -5.76 1.30 11.11
CA CYS A 4 -6.77 0.28 11.38
C CYS A 4 -6.86 -0.67 10.17
N PRO A 5 -6.65 -2.00 10.35
CA PRO A 5 -6.72 -2.96 9.25
C PRO A 5 -8.05 -2.93 8.50
N ALA A 6 -9.16 -2.83 9.23
CA ALA A 6 -10.51 -2.75 8.66
C ALA A 6 -10.69 -1.51 7.76
N ASP A 7 -10.13 -0.36 8.15
CA ASP A 7 -10.18 0.85 7.32
C ASP A 7 -9.37 0.71 6.04
N VAL A 8 -8.18 0.11 6.13
CA VAL A 8 -7.35 -0.15 4.95
C VAL A 8 -8.07 -1.10 3.99
N ALA A 9 -8.63 -2.19 4.48
CA ALA A 9 -9.39 -3.14 3.67
C ALA A 9 -10.66 -2.53 3.06
N ARG A 10 -11.36 -1.65 3.81
CA ARG A 10 -12.50 -0.88 3.30
C ARG A 10 -12.08 0.07 2.17
N LEU A 11 -11.07 0.92 2.41
CA LEU A 11 -10.57 1.88 1.42
C LEU A 11 -10.04 1.21 0.16
N GLU A 12 -9.34 0.08 0.29
CA GLU A 12 -8.84 -0.68 -0.86
C GLU A 12 -10.00 -1.15 -1.78
N ARG A 13 -11.12 -1.55 -1.18
CA ARG A 13 -12.34 -1.92 -1.93
C ARG A 13 -13.01 -0.70 -2.56
N GLU A 14 -13.09 0.42 -1.85
CA GLU A 14 -13.67 1.68 -2.36
C GLU A 14 -12.87 2.24 -3.54
N VAL A 15 -11.55 2.04 -3.56
CA VAL A 15 -10.68 2.37 -4.70
C VAL A 15 -10.92 1.44 -5.90
N GLY A 16 -11.57 0.29 -5.71
CA GLY A 16 -11.94 -0.63 -6.78
C GLY A 16 -11.00 -1.82 -6.99
N VAL A 17 -10.21 -2.19 -5.97
CA VAL A 17 -9.41 -3.42 -6.02
C VAL A 17 -10.31 -4.62 -5.79
N VAL A 18 -10.22 -5.61 -6.68
CA VAL A 18 -10.94 -6.88 -6.61
C VAL A 18 -9.96 -7.98 -6.21
N ARG A 19 -10.28 -8.70 -5.13
CA ARG A 19 -9.48 -9.81 -4.61
C ARG A 19 -10.23 -11.13 -4.63
N ARG A 20 -9.48 -12.22 -4.51
CA ARG A 20 -10.02 -13.59 -4.56
C ARG A 20 -10.89 -13.93 -3.35
N HIS A 21 -10.50 -13.46 -2.16
CA HIS A 21 -11.07 -13.85 -0.88
C HIS A 21 -11.35 -12.66 0.06
N TYR A 22 -10.76 -11.48 -0.19
CA TYR A 22 -10.90 -10.30 0.67
C TYR A 22 -10.48 -10.58 2.13
N LYS A 23 -9.33 -11.23 2.30
CA LYS A 23 -8.72 -11.50 3.61
C LYS A 23 -8.14 -10.20 4.15
N GLU A 24 -8.78 -9.62 5.18
CA GLU A 24 -8.42 -8.31 5.74
C GLU A 24 -6.94 -8.20 6.14
N ASP A 25 -6.36 -9.26 6.69
CA ASP A 25 -4.95 -9.28 7.10
C ASP A 25 -4.01 -9.19 5.89
N VAL A 26 -4.32 -9.90 4.80
CA VAL A 26 -3.57 -9.83 3.55
C VAL A 26 -3.72 -8.44 2.93
N GLN A 27 -4.95 -7.91 2.88
CA GLN A 27 -5.23 -6.56 2.38
C GLN A 27 -4.40 -5.51 3.13
N TYR A 28 -4.47 -5.52 4.46
CA TYR A 28 -3.73 -4.59 5.30
C TYR A 28 -2.22 -4.67 5.05
N ARG A 29 -1.66 -5.87 5.00
CA ARG A 29 -0.22 -6.07 4.81
C ARG A 29 0.23 -5.64 3.43
N MET A 30 -0.46 -6.07 2.39
CA MET A 30 -0.11 -5.76 1.00
C MET A 30 -0.25 -4.26 0.73
N ALA A 31 -1.36 -3.63 1.15
CA ALA A 31 -1.54 -2.20 0.99
C ALA A 31 -0.52 -1.39 1.82
N SER A 32 -0.21 -1.81 3.05
CA SER A 32 0.83 -1.17 3.86
C SER A 32 2.19 -1.26 3.19
N PHE A 33 2.56 -2.43 2.67
CA PHE A 33 3.81 -2.65 1.96
C PHE A 33 3.94 -1.75 0.72
N TRP A 34 2.95 -1.82 -0.18
CA TRP A 34 2.93 -1.06 -1.42
C TRP A 34 2.98 0.45 -1.20
N LEU A 35 2.29 0.92 -0.16
CA LEU A 35 2.15 2.36 0.03
C LEU A 35 3.30 2.95 0.82
N ASP A 36 3.78 2.36 1.92
CA ASP A 36 4.92 2.98 2.64
C ASP A 36 5.59 2.20 3.79
N ARG A 37 5.33 0.89 3.95
CA ARG A 37 5.72 0.20 5.19
C ARG A 37 6.25 -1.21 4.98
N ASP A 38 7.54 -1.40 5.22
CA ASP A 38 8.27 -2.67 5.14
C ASP A 38 8.79 -3.16 6.49
N THR A 39 8.14 -2.77 7.59
CA THR A 39 8.45 -3.28 8.92
C THR A 39 8.08 -4.76 9.06
N GLU A 40 8.76 -5.47 9.96
CA GLU A 40 8.59 -6.91 10.17
C GLU A 40 7.14 -7.34 10.46
N ASP A 41 6.36 -6.50 11.15
CA ASP A 41 4.95 -6.79 11.39
C ASP A 41 4.08 -6.76 10.12
N VAL A 42 4.55 -6.13 9.04
CA VAL A 42 3.91 -6.13 7.72
C VAL A 42 4.48 -7.24 6.85
N THR A 43 5.81 -7.33 6.76
CA THR A 43 6.52 -8.24 5.86
C THR A 43 6.61 -9.68 6.38
N GLN A 44 6.39 -9.90 7.67
CA GLN A 44 6.53 -11.21 8.33
C GLN A 44 7.95 -11.78 8.20
N GLY A 45 8.96 -10.90 8.11
CA GLY A 45 10.35 -11.31 7.86
C GLY A 45 10.62 -11.79 6.43
N LEU A 46 9.61 -11.78 5.55
CA LEU A 46 9.77 -12.13 4.14
C LEU A 46 10.52 -11.01 3.40
N ASN A 47 11.34 -11.41 2.43
CA ASN A 47 11.85 -10.46 1.45
C ASN A 47 10.72 -10.02 0.51
N LEU A 48 10.98 -9.02 -0.33
CA LEU A 48 10.00 -8.49 -1.28
C LEU A 48 9.37 -9.58 -2.14
N PHE A 49 10.18 -10.44 -2.74
CA PHE A 49 9.67 -11.45 -3.67
C PHE A 49 8.77 -12.47 -2.97
N ASP A 50 9.21 -12.96 -1.81
CA ASP A 50 8.46 -13.93 -1.01
C ASP A 50 7.16 -13.32 -0.46
N LEU A 51 7.16 -12.04 -0.09
CA LEU A 51 5.96 -11.31 0.33
C LEU A 51 4.93 -11.23 -0.79
N LEU A 52 5.35 -10.96 -2.03
CA LEU A 52 4.45 -10.90 -3.18
C LEU A 52 3.86 -12.26 -3.50
N LEU A 53 4.68 -13.32 -3.48
CA LEU A 53 4.21 -14.70 -3.69
C LEU A 53 3.23 -15.13 -2.62
N TRP A 54 3.52 -14.83 -1.35
CA TRP A 54 2.62 -15.09 -0.23
C TRP A 54 1.28 -14.37 -0.42
N GLY A 55 1.30 -13.08 -0.75
CA GLY A 55 0.08 -12.30 -0.97
C GLY A 55 -0.79 -12.84 -2.12
N GLU A 56 -0.16 -13.27 -3.21
CA GLU A 56 -0.85 -13.87 -4.35
C GLU A 56 -1.46 -15.25 -4.02
N ALA A 57 -0.74 -16.06 -3.26
CA ALA A 57 -1.22 -17.37 -2.81
C ALA A 57 -2.40 -17.24 -1.83
N GLU A 58 -2.31 -16.31 -0.88
CA GLU A 58 -3.31 -16.14 0.18
C GLU A 58 -4.56 -15.39 -0.27
N ASP A 59 -4.41 -14.29 -1.01
CA ASP A 59 -5.52 -13.45 -1.47
C ASP A 59 -5.15 -12.60 -2.71
N GLY A 60 -4.87 -13.29 -3.82
CA GLY A 60 -4.46 -12.67 -5.08
C GLY A 60 -5.41 -11.60 -5.62
N VAL A 61 -4.82 -10.62 -6.32
CA VAL A 61 -5.55 -9.50 -6.94
C VAL A 61 -6.07 -9.94 -8.30
N LEU A 62 -7.39 -9.90 -8.49
CA LEU A 62 -8.06 -10.27 -9.74
C LEU A 62 -8.13 -9.09 -10.72
N SER A 63 -8.36 -7.89 -10.19
CA SER A 63 -8.31 -6.63 -10.95
C SER A 63 -8.09 -5.45 -10.01
N GLN A 64 -7.57 -4.35 -10.56
CA GLN A 64 -7.38 -3.10 -9.83
C GLN A 64 -7.25 -1.93 -10.83
N PRO A 65 -7.53 -0.68 -10.42
CA PRO A 65 -7.32 0.47 -11.28
C PRO A 65 -5.84 0.63 -11.64
N GLU A 66 -5.55 0.88 -12.93
CA GLU A 66 -4.18 1.01 -13.43
C GLU A 66 -3.42 2.14 -12.74
N GLY A 67 -4.07 3.31 -12.58
CA GLY A 67 -3.46 4.46 -11.91
C GLY A 67 -3.07 4.18 -10.46
N TYR A 68 -3.90 3.43 -9.72
CA TYR A 68 -3.59 3.00 -8.36
C TYR A 68 -2.37 2.08 -8.33
N TYR A 69 -2.34 1.08 -9.21
CA TYR A 69 -1.21 0.17 -9.29
C TYR A 69 0.10 0.90 -9.65
N MET A 70 0.03 1.85 -10.58
CA MET A 70 1.19 2.66 -10.96
C MET A 70 1.70 3.51 -9.79
N ALA A 71 0.81 4.11 -9.00
CA ALA A 71 1.20 4.84 -7.79
C ALA A 71 1.92 3.94 -6.77
N CYS A 72 1.40 2.74 -6.53
CA CYS A 72 2.03 1.73 -5.67
C CYS A 72 3.43 1.34 -6.19
N ARG A 73 3.58 1.10 -7.49
CA ARG A 73 4.88 0.76 -8.09
C ARG A 73 5.89 1.91 -8.00
N CYS A 74 5.46 3.14 -8.23
CA CYS A 74 6.31 4.33 -8.06
C CYS A 74 6.78 4.46 -6.61
N SER A 75 5.87 4.27 -5.64
CA SER A 75 6.19 4.31 -4.21
C SER A 75 7.28 3.29 -3.86
N THR A 76 7.07 2.00 -4.19
CA THR A 76 8.05 0.94 -3.88
C THR A 76 9.38 1.18 -4.58
N THR A 77 9.38 1.59 -5.86
CA THR A 77 10.63 1.87 -6.60
C THR A 77 11.46 2.96 -5.94
N LEU A 78 10.84 4.09 -5.58
CA LEU A 78 11.53 5.20 -4.91
C LEU A 78 12.10 4.75 -3.55
N ARG A 79 11.32 3.99 -2.78
CA ARG A 79 11.74 3.49 -1.47
C ARG A 79 12.89 2.50 -1.59
N SER A 80 12.84 1.57 -2.54
CA SER A 80 13.91 0.61 -2.82
C SER A 80 15.19 1.28 -3.31
N MET A 81 15.09 2.30 -4.16
CA MET A 81 16.24 3.08 -4.61
C MET A 81 16.91 3.81 -3.45
N ALA A 82 16.13 4.48 -2.59
CA ALA A 82 16.67 5.17 -1.42
C ALA A 82 17.33 4.20 -0.44
N LEU A 83 16.72 3.02 -0.23
CA LEU A 83 17.27 1.97 0.62
C LEU A 83 18.63 1.48 0.10
N ALA A 84 18.84 1.40 -1.21
CA ALA A 84 20.13 1.07 -1.81
C ALA A 84 21.25 2.07 -1.46
N PHE A 85 20.89 3.32 -1.17
CA PHE A 85 21.80 4.35 -0.66
C PHE A 85 21.84 4.44 0.88
N GLY A 86 21.22 3.50 1.59
CA GLY A 86 21.14 3.50 3.06
C GLY A 86 20.15 4.51 3.63
N VAL A 87 19.26 5.07 2.81
CA VAL A 87 18.25 6.06 3.21
C VAL A 87 16.88 5.40 3.34
N ARG A 88 16.22 5.59 4.48
CA ARG A 88 14.81 5.18 4.65
C ARG A 88 13.89 6.33 4.31
N LEU A 89 13.07 6.16 3.27
CA LEU A 89 12.04 7.12 2.89
C LEU A 89 10.66 6.66 3.35
N ALA A 90 9.87 7.62 3.81
CA ALA A 90 8.43 7.49 3.96
C ALA A 90 7.75 8.23 2.80
N THR A 91 7.47 7.53 1.70
CA THR A 91 6.88 8.12 0.49
C THR A 91 5.52 8.77 0.78
N SER A 92 4.76 8.26 1.76
CA SER A 92 3.47 8.82 2.19
C SER A 92 3.56 10.26 2.69
N GLN A 93 4.70 10.67 3.26
CA GLN A 93 4.90 12.06 3.69
C GLN A 93 4.95 13.02 2.50
N TYR A 94 5.49 12.59 1.37
CA TYR A 94 5.54 13.39 0.14
C TYR A 94 4.17 13.47 -0.52
N TRP A 95 3.40 12.37 -0.50
CA TRP A 95 2.03 12.34 -1.04
C TRP A 95 1.04 13.15 -0.20
N ARG A 96 1.32 13.36 1.09
CA ARG A 96 0.39 13.98 2.04
C ARG A 96 -0.13 15.36 1.61
N VAL A 97 0.74 16.20 1.02
CA VAL A 97 0.35 17.53 0.56
C VAL A 97 -0.68 17.43 -0.57
N PHE A 98 -0.37 16.61 -1.58
CA PHE A 98 -1.26 16.38 -2.72
C PHE A 98 -2.59 15.73 -2.30
N ALA A 99 -2.54 14.74 -1.40
CA ALA A 99 -3.74 14.09 -0.89
C ALA A 99 -4.64 15.09 -0.15
N ARG A 100 -4.06 15.94 0.70
CA ARG A 100 -4.81 16.98 1.43
C ARG A 100 -5.44 18.01 0.49
N ASP A 101 -4.71 18.44 -0.53
CA ASP A 101 -5.22 19.43 -1.48
C ASP A 101 -6.34 18.81 -2.33
N LEU A 102 -6.20 17.55 -2.76
CA LEU A 102 -7.24 16.81 -3.46
C LEU A 102 -8.52 16.65 -2.61
N LEU A 103 -8.37 16.29 -1.33
CA LEU A 103 -9.51 16.16 -0.40
C LEU A 103 -10.25 17.50 -0.25
N ARG A 104 -9.51 18.61 -0.10
CA ARG A 104 -10.08 19.95 -0.03
C ARG A 104 -10.84 20.34 -1.31
N GLU A 105 -10.32 20.00 -2.48
CA GLU A 105 -11.00 20.24 -3.77
C GLU A 105 -12.35 19.51 -3.87
N HIS A 106 -12.50 18.39 -3.15
CA HIS A 106 -13.72 17.57 -3.15
C HIS A 106 -14.60 17.79 -1.92
N GLY A 107 -14.26 18.76 -1.06
CA GLY A 107 -15.05 19.10 0.13
C GLY A 107 -14.92 18.14 1.30
N GLU A 108 -13.86 17.32 1.32
CA GLU A 108 -13.53 16.42 2.43
C GLU A 108 -12.62 17.14 3.44
N ASP A 109 -12.93 17.02 4.73
CA ASP A 109 -12.07 17.54 5.81
C ASP A 109 -10.79 16.69 5.91
N ALA A 110 -9.63 17.33 5.74
CA ALA A 110 -8.31 16.69 5.58
C ALA A 110 -7.33 16.94 6.72
#